data_AF-A0A8F5CEC0-F1
#
_entry.id   AF-A0A8F5CEC0-F1
#
_cell.length_a   1.000
_cell.length_b   1.000
_cell.length_c   1.000
_cell.angle_alpha   90.00
_cell.angle_beta   90.00
_cell.angle_gamma   90.00
#
_symmetry.space_group_name_H-M   'P 1'
#
loop_
_entity.id
_entity.type
_entity.pdbx_description
1 polymer ?
#
loop_
_entity_poly.entity_id
_entity_poly.type
_entity_poly.pdbx_seq_one_letter_code
_entity_poly.pdbx_strand_id
1 'polypeptide(L)'
;MLSFIIYLTILTFLNIILLTVGMFIHSRSYKDREKNSPFECGFDPSVYTRAPFSMRFFLLAVIFLIFDVEIILLMPLTMNIMNSNSHWPLTGSMIFLMILLLGLIHEWNQGSLNWMK
;
A
#
# COMPACT_ATOMS: atom_id res chain seq x y z
N MET A 1 -26.51 0.37 -6.16
CA MET A 1 -26.11 1.71 -5.67
C MET A 1 -26.57 1.93 -4.24
N LEU A 2 -27.89 2.01 -3.95
CA LEU A 2 -28.38 2.21 -2.58
C LEU A 2 -27.95 1.10 -1.60
N SER A 3 -28.06 -0.17 -1.98
CA SER A 3 -27.61 -1.31 -1.16
C SER A 3 -26.13 -1.28 -0.82
N PHE A 4 -25.29 -0.84 -1.77
CA PHE A 4 -23.85 -0.70 -1.57
C PHE A 4 -23.52 0.42 -0.58
N ILE A 5 -24.22 1.55 -0.69
CA ILE A 5 -24.07 2.67 0.24
C ILE A 5 -24.49 2.25 1.66
N ILE A 6 -25.62 1.55 1.79
CA ILE A 6 -26.10 1.02 3.09
C ILE A 6 -25.10 0.03 3.69
N TYR A 7 -24.50 -0.84 2.88
CA TYR A 7 -23.48 -1.78 3.36
C TYR A 7 -22.23 -1.04 3.88
N LEU A 8 -21.73 -0.05 3.14
CA LEU A 8 -20.57 0.75 3.56
C LEU A 8 -20.85 1.53 4.85
N THR A 9 -22.04 2.12 5.00
CA THR A 9 -22.38 2.87 6.22
C THR A 9 -22.50 1.97 7.44
N ILE A 10 -23.05 0.76 7.29
CA ILE A 10 -23.11 -0.22 8.39
C ILE A 10 -21.69 -0.63 8.82
N LEU A 11 -20.79 -0.91 7.87
CA LEU A 11 -19.41 -1.31 8.18
C LEU A 11 -18.62 -0.22 8.90
N THR A 12 -18.72 1.03 8.45
CA THR A 12 -18.01 2.15 9.10
C THR A 12 -18.57 2.41 10.49
N PHE A 13 -19.90 2.38 10.65
CA PHE A 13 -20.55 2.55 11.93
C PHE A 13 -20.16 1.46 12.94
N LEU A 14 -20.10 0.19 12.50
CA LEU A 14 -19.69 -0.92 13.35
C LEU A 14 -18.23 -0.77 13.82
N ASN A 15 -17.31 -0.31 12.96
CA ASN A 15 -15.93 -0.02 13.34
C ASN A 15 -15.85 1.11 14.39
N ILE A 16 -16.65 2.17 14.23
CA ILE A 16 -16.71 3.28 15.20
C ILE A 16 -17.24 2.79 16.55
N ILE A 17 -18.28 1.95 16.56
CA ILE A 17 -18.79 1.34 17.80
C ILE A 17 -17.70 0.49 18.47
N LEU A 18 -17.01 -0.38 17.74
CA LEU A 18 -15.95 -1.21 18.31
C LEU A 18 -14.81 -0.36 18.90
N LEU A 19 -14.40 0.70 18.19
CA LEU A 19 -13.36 1.63 18.64
C LEU A 19 -13.79 2.37 19.92
N THR A 20 -15.02 2.90 19.95
CA THR A 20 -15.55 3.59 21.13
C THR A 20 -15.71 2.66 22.33
N VAL A 21 -16.26 1.46 22.14
CA VAL A 21 -16.33 0.43 23.20
C VAL A 21 -14.93 0.09 23.71
N GLY A 22 -13.96 -0.09 22.81
CA GLY A 22 -12.56 -0.32 23.18
C GLY A 22 -11.98 0.82 24.03
N MET A 23 -12.25 2.08 23.66
CA MET A 23 -11.86 3.25 24.46
C MET A 23 -12.57 3.31 25.81
N PHE A 24 -13.87 2.99 25.88
CA PHE A 24 -14.63 2.97 27.13
C PHE A 24 -14.12 1.88 28.09
N ILE A 25 -13.84 0.67 27.59
CA ILE A 25 -13.23 -0.41 28.37
C ILE A 25 -11.82 -0.01 28.82
N HIS A 26 -11.05 0.66 27.96
CA HIS A 26 -9.70 1.15 28.24
C HIS A 26 -9.65 2.48 29.04
N SER A 27 -10.76 2.93 29.64
CA SER A 27 -10.84 4.23 30.34
C SER A 27 -9.96 4.36 31.61
N ARG A 28 -9.01 3.45 31.83
CA ARG A 28 -7.98 3.54 32.86
C ARG A 28 -6.62 3.86 32.25
N SER A 29 -6.13 5.05 32.61
CA SER A 29 -4.73 5.52 32.56
C SER A 29 -4.40 6.63 31.55
N TYR A 30 -5.11 7.74 31.59
CA TYR A 30 -4.50 9.04 31.19
C TYR A 30 -3.73 9.70 32.34
N LYS A 31 -3.84 9.17 33.56
CA LYS A 31 -3.27 9.76 34.79
C LYS A 31 -2.12 8.99 35.42
N ASP A 32 -1.75 7.80 34.92
CA ASP A 32 -0.55 7.12 35.43
C ASP A 32 0.68 7.73 34.78
N ARG A 33 1.42 8.52 35.56
CA ARG A 33 2.69 9.17 35.18
C ARG A 33 3.66 8.18 34.53
N GLU A 34 3.66 6.94 35.00
CA GLU A 34 4.54 5.85 34.56
C GLU A 34 4.22 5.35 33.13
N LYS A 35 3.00 5.58 32.60
CA LYS A 35 2.70 5.30 31.17
C LYS A 35 3.14 6.44 30.24
N ASN A 36 3.30 7.65 30.78
CA ASN A 36 3.72 8.84 30.03
C ASN A 36 5.22 9.09 30.13
N SER A 37 5.96 8.31 30.91
CA SER A 37 7.42 8.33 30.96
C SER A 37 8.04 7.36 29.94
N PRO A 38 9.26 7.65 29.44
CA PRO A 38 9.99 6.69 28.64
C PRO A 38 10.21 5.39 29.42
N PHE A 39 10.11 4.25 28.72
CA PHE A 39 10.34 2.93 29.30
C PHE A 39 11.76 2.83 29.89
N GLU A 40 11.92 2.02 30.93
CA GLU A 40 13.07 1.93 31.87
C GLU A 40 14.47 1.86 31.25
N CYS A 41 14.61 1.63 29.94
CA CYS A 41 15.87 1.79 29.24
C CYS A 41 16.33 3.26 29.11
N GLY A 42 15.56 4.24 29.61
CA GLY A 42 16.05 5.60 29.90
C GLY A 42 16.43 6.43 28.68
N PHE A 43 16.05 5.98 27.48
CA PHE A 43 16.16 6.81 26.29
C PHE A 43 14.95 7.73 26.26
N ASP A 44 15.19 9.03 26.45
CA ASP A 44 14.26 10.03 25.93
C ASP A 44 14.00 9.67 24.47
N PRO A 45 12.75 9.74 23.97
CA PRO A 45 12.47 9.54 22.56
C PRO A 45 13.34 10.52 21.79
N SER A 46 14.45 10.04 21.24
CA SER A 46 15.44 10.88 20.63
C SER A 46 14.77 11.50 19.42
N VAL A 47 14.48 12.80 19.52
CA VAL A 47 13.81 13.60 18.50
C VAL A 47 14.81 13.87 17.37
N TYR A 48 15.34 12.81 16.76
CA TYR A 48 15.98 12.95 15.47
C TYR A 48 14.86 13.20 14.46
N THR A 49 14.55 14.48 14.25
CA THR A 49 13.63 14.93 13.19
C THR A 49 14.06 14.44 11.81
N ARG A 50 15.34 14.06 11.68
CA ARG A 50 15.94 13.45 10.50
C ARG A 50 16.58 12.11 10.86
N ALA A 51 15.75 11.07 10.92
CA ALA A 51 16.26 9.71 10.89
C ALA A 51 16.91 9.44 9.52
N PRO A 52 18.02 8.68 9.46
CA PRO A 52 18.59 8.27 8.20
C PRO A 52 17.53 7.49 7.40
N PHE A 53 17.18 8.02 6.24
CA PHE A 53 16.20 7.41 5.37
C PHE A 53 16.86 6.35 4.49
N SER A 54 16.28 5.15 4.47
CA SER A 54 16.78 4.09 3.60
C SER A 54 16.35 4.33 2.15
N MET A 55 17.32 4.52 1.26
CA MET A 55 17.06 4.65 -0.19
C MET A 55 16.33 3.43 -0.78
N ARG A 56 16.44 2.25 -0.15
CA ARG A 56 15.78 1.02 -0.61
C ARG A 56 14.25 1.10 -0.50
N PHE A 57 13.71 1.55 0.63
CA PHE A 57 12.26 1.73 0.77
C PHE A 57 11.71 2.79 -0.19
N PHE A 58 12.50 3.83 -0.49
CA PHE A 58 12.13 4.82 -1.50
C PHE A 58 12.02 4.24 -2.90
N LEU A 59 13.05 3.51 -3.33
CA LEU A 59 13.08 2.88 -4.65
C LEU A 59 11.89 1.92 -4.80
N LEU A 60 11.59 1.13 -3.76
CA LEU A 60 10.44 0.24 -3.76
C LEU A 60 9.11 1.00 -3.89
N ALA A 61 8.95 2.16 -3.24
CA ALA A 61 7.77 3.00 -3.37
C ALA A 61 7.63 3.61 -4.79
N VAL A 62 8.73 4.04 -5.40
CA VAL A 62 8.74 4.57 -6.78
C VAL A 62 8.41 3.47 -7.79
N ILE A 63 9.02 2.30 -7.65
CA ILE A 63 8.76 1.12 -8.50
C ILE A 63 7.28 0.70 -8.37
N PHE A 64 6.75 0.65 -7.14
CA PHE A 64 5.33 0.35 -6.91
C PHE A 64 4.40 1.35 -7.60
N LEU A 65 4.72 2.65 -7.53
CA LEU A 65 3.92 3.69 -8.19
C LEU A 65 3.88 3.50 -9.71
N ILE A 66 5.01 3.21 -10.33
CA ILE A 66 5.10 2.98 -11.78
C ILE A 66 4.30 1.73 -12.18
N PHE A 67 4.49 0.61 -11.47
CA PHE A 67 3.76 -0.62 -11.74
C PHE A 67 2.24 -0.48 -11.52
N ASP A 68 1.79 0.33 -10.55
CA ASP A 68 0.37 0.59 -10.33
C ASP A 68 -0.26 1.34 -11.52
N VAL A 69 0.44 2.36 -12.05
CA VAL A 69 0.02 3.08 -13.26
C VAL A 69 -0.05 2.15 -14.48
N GLU A 70 0.91 1.25 -14.62
CA GLU A 70 0.94 0.28 -15.73
C GLU A 70 -0.21 -0.75 -15.65
N ILE A 71 -0.59 -1.20 -14.45
CA ILE A 71 -1.74 -2.07 -14.25
C ILE A 71 -3.05 -1.35 -14.59
N ILE A 72 -3.18 -0.08 -14.23
CA ILE A 72 -4.34 0.75 -14.59
C ILE A 72 -4.48 0.85 -16.13
N LEU A 73 -3.37 0.98 -16.86
CA LEU A 73 -3.38 0.99 -18.33
C LEU A 73 -3.78 -0.36 -18.94
N LEU A 74 -3.54 -1.47 -18.23
CA LEU A 74 -3.88 -2.81 -18.68
C LEU A 74 -5.40 -3.10 -18.57
N MET A 75 -6.08 -2.53 -17.57
CA MET A 75 -7.52 -2.71 -17.33
C MET A 75 -8.42 -2.48 -18.56
N PRO A 76 -8.39 -1.32 -19.25
CA PRO A 76 -9.24 -1.09 -20.44
C PRO A 76 -8.91 -2.05 -21.60
N LEU A 77 -7.67 -2.54 -21.64
CA LEU A 77 -7.20 -3.41 -22.70
C LEU A 77 -7.81 -4.82 -22.58
N THR A 78 -8.04 -5.31 -21.35
CA THR A 78 -8.76 -6.58 -21.12
C THR A 78 -10.22 -6.52 -21.61
N MET A 79 -10.90 -5.40 -21.39
CA MET A 79 -12.26 -5.17 -21.88
C MET A 79 -12.31 -5.13 -23.40
N ASN A 80 -11.32 -4.52 -24.05
CA ASN A 80 -11.23 -4.47 -25.51
C ASN A 80 -10.99 -5.86 -26.14
N ILE A 81 -10.21 -6.74 -25.50
CA ILE A 81 -10.02 -8.12 -25.97
C ILE A 81 -11.34 -8.89 -25.95
N MET A 82 -12.17 -8.70 -24.92
CA MET A 82 -13.47 -9.38 -24.82
C MET A 82 -14.49 -8.87 -25.84
N ASN A 83 -14.47 -7.57 -26.14
CA ASN A 83 -15.50 -6.93 -26.97
C ASN A 83 -15.17 -6.89 -28.47
N SER A 84 -13.93 -7.20 -28.87
CA SER A 84 -13.51 -7.10 -30.27
C SER A 84 -13.20 -8.48 -30.85
N ASN A 85 -13.59 -8.68 -32.12
CA ASN A 85 -13.27 -9.88 -32.88
C ASN A 85 -11.90 -9.81 -33.59
N SER A 86 -11.13 -8.75 -33.38
CA SER A 86 -9.84 -8.56 -34.04
C SER A 86 -8.69 -9.08 -33.16
N HIS A 87 -7.62 -9.58 -33.80
CA HIS A 87 -6.42 -10.03 -33.09
C HIS A 87 -5.50 -8.86 -32.65
N TRP A 88 -5.86 -7.63 -33.01
CA TRP A 88 -5.06 -6.43 -32.74
C TRP A 88 -4.90 -6.10 -31.24
N PRO A 89 -5.97 -6.06 -30.42
CA PRO A 89 -5.82 -5.82 -28.98
C PRO A 89 -5.12 -6.96 -28.25
N LEU A 90 -5.25 -8.21 -28.73
CA LEU A 90 -4.51 -9.35 -28.17
C LEU A 90 -3.00 -9.22 -28.44
N THR A 91 -2.60 -8.83 -29.64
CA THR A 91 -1.18 -8.64 -29.95
C THR A 91 -0.59 -7.43 -29.21
N GLY A 92 -1.34 -6.33 -29.12
CA GLY A 92 -0.97 -5.15 -28.32
C GLY A 92 -0.79 -5.47 -26.83
N SER A 93 -1.67 -6.27 -26.24
CA SER A 93 -1.57 -6.67 -24.83
C SER A 93 -0.33 -7.51 -24.54
N MET A 94 -0.01 -8.43 -25.45
CA MET A 94 1.17 -9.29 -25.33
C MET A 94 2.47 -8.49 -25.44
N ILE A 95 2.53 -7.51 -26.35
CA ILE A 95 3.69 -6.62 -26.47
C ILE A 95 3.84 -5.78 -25.20
N PHE A 96 2.74 -5.22 -24.68
CA PHE A 96 2.76 -4.44 -23.45
C PHE A 96 3.25 -5.26 -22.25
N LEU A 97 2.74 -6.49 -22.08
CA LEU A 97 3.20 -7.42 -21.05
C LEU A 97 4.68 -7.78 -21.18
N MET A 98 5.19 -7.97 -22.40
CA MET A 98 6.61 -8.23 -22.63
C MET A 98 7.49 -7.05 -22.19
N ILE A 99 7.06 -5.82 -22.46
CA ILE A 99 7.78 -4.61 -22.01
C ILE A 99 7.83 -4.56 -20.47
N LEU A 100 6.71 -4.85 -19.79
CA LEU A 100 6.66 -4.92 -18.32
C LEU A 100 7.62 -5.95 -17.75
N LEU A 101 7.61 -7.16 -18.31
CA LEU A 101 8.50 -8.24 -17.87
C LEU A 101 9.98 -7.87 -18.06
N LEU A 102 10.33 -7.25 -19.20
CA LEU A 102 11.70 -6.79 -19.45
C LEU A 102 12.12 -5.68 -18.49
N GLY A 103 11.22 -4.73 -18.18
CA GLY A 103 11.46 -3.68 -17.18
C GLY A 103 11.74 -4.27 -15.80
N LEU A 104 10.90 -5.22 -15.35
CA LEU A 104 11.09 -5.90 -14.07
C LEU A 104 12.41 -6.68 -14.01
N ILE A 105 12.76 -7.40 -15.09
CA ILE A 105 14.04 -8.13 -15.16
C ILE A 105 15.22 -7.15 -15.10
N HIS A 106 15.11 -5.98 -15.74
CA HIS A 106 16.14 -4.95 -15.67
C HIS A 106 16.32 -4.43 -14.24
N GLU A 107 15.23 -4.09 -13.55
CA GLU A 107 15.27 -3.63 -12.16
C GLU A 107 15.84 -4.69 -11.20
N TRP A 108 15.47 -5.95 -11.41
CA TRP A 108 16.03 -7.06 -10.63
C TRP A 108 17.54 -7.18 -10.82
N ASN A 109 18.03 -7.10 -12.06
CA ASN A 109 19.47 -7.13 -12.33
C ASN A 109 20.22 -5.94 -11.71
N GLN A 110 19.59 -4.78 -11.56
CA GLN A 110 20.14 -3.62 -10.85
C GLN A 110 20.15 -3.79 -9.32
N GLY A 111 19.53 -4.85 -8.80
CA GLY A 111 19.52 -5.16 -7.37
C GLY A 111 18.63 -4.24 -6.54
N SER A 112 17.73 -3.46 -7.16
CA SER A 112 16.77 -2.60 -6.45
C SER A 112 15.81 -3.42 -5.56
N LEU A 113 15.53 -4.66 -5.96
CA LEU A 113 14.65 -5.60 -5.27
C LEU A 113 15.35 -6.47 -4.20
N ASN A 114 16.70 -6.41 -4.10
CA ASN A 114 17.43 -7.23 -3.13
C ASN A 114 17.37 -6.57 -1.74
N TRP A 115 16.60 -7.18 -0.84
CA TRP A 115 16.44 -6.69 0.53
C TRP A 115 17.65 -6.92 1.43
N MET A 116 18.38 -8.02 1.23
CA MET A 116 19.49 -8.41 2.12
C MET A 116 20.80 -8.62 1.36
N LYS A 117 21.74 -7.73 1.65
CA LYS A 117 23.12 -8.07 1.98
C LYS A 117 23.41 -7.43 3.33
#